data_AF-Q0ZR40-F1
#
_entry.id   AF-Q0ZR40-F1
#
_cell.length_a   1.000
_cell.length_b   1.000
_cell.length_c   1.000
_cell.angle_alpha   90.00
_cell.angle_beta   90.00
_cell.angle_gamma   90.00
#
_symmetry.space_group_name_H-M   'P 1'
#
loop_
_entity.id
_entity.type
_entity.pdbx_description
1 polymer ?
#
loop_
_entity_poly.entity_id
_entity_poly.type
_entity_poly.pdbx_seq_one_letter_code
_entity_poly.pdbx_strand_id
1 'polypeptide(L)' 'LFSYRDVNLWCRERRAGAKAKAALAGKKANGGAAQRTVSYPDNLTYRDLYYFLFAPTLCYELNFPRSPR' A
#
# COMPACT_ATOMS: atom_id res chain seq x y z
N LEU A 1 12.56 -9.38 2.61
CA LEU A 1 12.55 -8.21 1.69
C LEU A 1 11.99 -8.49 0.30
N PHE A 2 12.11 -9.73 -0.22
CA PHE A 2 11.58 -10.09 -1.55
C PHE A 2 10.08 -9.78 -1.70
N SER A 3 9.24 -10.31 -0.80
CA SER A 3 7.80 -10.03 -0.73
C SER A 3 7.47 -8.53 -0.67
N TYR A 4 8.22 -7.76 0.13
CA TYR A 4 8.06 -6.30 0.23
C TYR A 4 8.31 -5.61 -1.12
N ARG A 5 9.34 -6.05 -1.85
CA ARG A 5 9.64 -5.51 -3.18
C ARG A 5 8.54 -5.87 -4.17
N ASP A 6 8.10 -7.11 -4.20
CA ASP A 6 7.12 -7.61 -5.16
C ASP A 6 5.76 -6.94 -4.99
N VAL A 7 5.27 -6.86 -3.76
CA VAL A 7 3.98 -6.20 -3.44
C VAL A 7 4.04 -4.71 -3.80
N ASN A 8 5.14 -4.02 -3.47
CA ASN A 8 5.31 -2.61 -3.82
C ASN A 8 5.43 -2.39 -5.33
N LEU A 9 6.11 -3.28 -6.05
CA LEU A 9 6.24 -3.22 -7.50
C LEU A 9 4.86 -3.42 -8.16
N TRP A 10 4.13 -4.45 -7.74
CA TRP A 10 2.80 -4.75 -8.24
C TRP A 10 1.79 -3.62 -7.95
N CYS A 11 1.80 -3.06 -6.74
CA CYS A 11 0.99 -1.89 -6.40
C CYS A 11 1.35 -0.66 -7.25
N ARG A 12 2.64 -0.44 -7.52
CA ARG A 12 3.10 0.66 -8.38
C ARG A 12 2.61 0.51 -9.80
N GLU A 13 2.70 -0.69 -10.38
CA GLU A 13 2.22 -0.99 -11.74
C GLU A 13 0.71 -0.79 -11.86
N ARG A 14 -0.06 -1.32 -10.89
CA ARG A 14 -1.51 -1.10 -10.84
C ARG A 14 -1.87 0.37 -10.73
N ARG A 15 -1.16 1.15 -9.91
CA ARG A 15 -1.39 2.60 -9.77
C ARG A 15 -0.97 3.38 -11.01
N ALA A 16 0.10 2.97 -11.69
CA ALA A 16 0.52 3.58 -12.96
C ALA A 16 -0.56 3.37 -14.05
N GLY A 17 -1.07 2.14 -14.16
CA GLY A 17 -2.20 1.82 -15.04
C GLY A 17 -3.48 2.58 -14.67
N ALA A 18 -3.80 2.67 -13.38
CA ALA A 18 -4.96 3.42 -12.89
C ALA A 18 -4.80 4.94 -13.10
N LYS A 19 -3.61 5.51 -12.92
CA LYS A 19 -3.32 6.91 -13.23
C LYS A 19 -3.44 7.21 -14.72
N ALA A 20 -2.94 6.33 -15.59
CA ALA A 20 -3.11 6.47 -17.04
C ALA A 20 -4.60 6.43 -17.42
N LYS A 21 -5.37 5.49 -16.86
CA LYS A 21 -6.82 5.40 -17.06
C LYS A 21 -7.58 6.61 -16.49
N ALA A 22 -7.18 7.12 -15.33
CA ALA A 22 -7.80 8.30 -14.70
C ALA A 22 -7.46 9.61 -15.45
N ALA A 23 -6.27 9.71 -16.05
CA ALA A 23 -5.90 10.81 -16.92
C ALA A 23 -6.76 10.85 -18.20
N LEU A 24 -7.14 9.68 -18.72
CA LEU A 24 -8.07 9.53 -19.84
C LEU A 24 -9.54 9.74 -19.45
N ALA A 25 -9.95 9.39 -18.23
CA ALA A 25 -11.35 9.35 -17.80
C ALA A 25 -11.88 10.64 -17.14
N GLY A 26 -11.03 11.65 -16.92
CA GLY A 26 -11.44 12.86 -16.21
C GLY A 26 -11.59 12.63 -14.70
N LYS A 27 -11.17 13.62 -13.92
CA LYS A 27 -10.93 13.52 -12.47
C LYS A 27 -12.24 13.36 -11.67
N LYS A 28 -12.66 12.13 -11.37
CA LYS A 28 -13.71 11.87 -10.35
C LYS A 28 -13.09 11.79 -8.95
N ALA A 29 -13.33 12.83 -8.15
CA ALA A 29 -12.96 12.87 -6.74
C ALA A 29 -14.07 12.24 -5.89
N ASN A 30 -13.90 10.96 -5.50
CA ASN A 30 -14.70 10.38 -4.43
C ASN A 30 -13.88 10.41 -3.14
N GLY A 31 -14.14 11.42 -2.31
CA GLY A 31 -13.78 11.42 -0.90
C GLY A 31 -14.70 10.44 -0.19
N GLY A 32 -14.15 9.32 0.26
CA GLY A 32 -14.88 8.29 1.00
C GLY A 32 -14.05 7.85 2.20
N ALA A 33 -14.55 8.22 3.39
CA ALA A 33 -14.18 7.77 4.73
C ALA A 33 -13.16 6.60 4.74
N ALA A 34 -11.88 6.93 4.88
CA ALA A 34 -10.86 5.89 4.96
C ALA A 34 -10.71 5.45 6.41
N GLN A 35 -11.17 4.22 6.69
CA GLN A 35 -10.44 3.34 7.61
C GLN A 35 -8.94 3.52 7.38
N ARG A 36 -8.10 3.24 8.39
CA ARG A 36 -6.63 3.42 8.32
C ARG A 36 -5.96 2.43 7.34
N THR A 37 -6.57 2.16 6.20
CA THR A 37 -6.13 1.39 5.05
C THR A 37 -4.99 2.15 4.40
N VAL A 38 -3.78 1.74 4.75
CA VAL A 38 -2.56 2.22 4.10
C VAL A 38 -2.65 1.80 2.64
N SER A 39 -2.45 2.75 1.72
CA SER A 39 -2.47 2.54 0.27
C SER A 39 -1.13 2.98 -0.32
N TYR A 40 -0.68 2.38 -1.42
CA TYR A 40 0.54 2.86 -2.09
C TYR A 40 0.30 4.26 -2.67
N PRO A 41 1.15 5.28 -2.42
CA PRO A 41 2.53 5.19 -1.89
C PRO A 41 2.68 5.43 -0.38
N ASP A 42 1.60 5.66 0.36
CA ASP A 42 1.61 6.01 1.79
C ASP A 42 2.18 4.90 2.69
N ASN A 43 2.35 3.68 2.15
CA ASN A 43 3.00 2.56 2.83
C ASN A 43 4.55 2.63 2.82
N LEU A 44 5.16 3.52 2.02
CA LEU A 44 6.61 3.73 2.00
C LEU A 44 7.04 4.65 3.15
N THR A 45 6.83 4.19 4.39
CA THR A 45 7.34 4.86 5.58
C THR A 45 8.36 3.98 6.29
N TYR A 46 9.38 4.60 6.89
CA TYR A 46 10.36 3.88 7.71
C TYR A 46 9.70 3.07 8.82
N ARG A 47 8.61 3.59 9.39
CA ARG A 47 7.85 2.89 10.45
C ARG A 47 7.31 1.55 9.98
N ASP A 48 6.66 1.50 8.82
CA ASP A 48 6.09 0.25 8.27
C ASP A 48 7.19 -0.74 7.86
N LEU A 49 8.30 -0.22 7.30
CA LEU A 49 9.45 -1.04 6.95
C LEU A 49 10.09 -1.67 8.19
N TYR A 50 10.35 -0.88 9.24
CA TYR A 50 10.87 -1.41 10.51
C TYR A 50 9.88 -2.39 11.14
N TYR A 51 8.58 -2.07 11.14
CA TYR A 51 7.56 -2.99 11.64
C TYR A 51 7.58 -4.33 10.91
N PHE A 52 7.72 -4.34 9.59
CA PHE A 52 7.84 -5.56 8.80
C PHE A 52 9.14 -6.33 9.08
N LEU A 53 10.28 -5.66 9.27
CA LEU A 53 11.55 -6.32 9.61
C LEU A 53 11.50 -7.04 10.97
N PHE A 54 10.79 -6.46 11.94
CA PHE A 54 10.67 -7.02 13.29
C PHE A 54 9.48 -7.98 13.44
N ALA A 55 8.53 -7.99 12.52
CA ALA A 55 7.44 -8.95 12.52
C ALA A 55 8.00 -10.36 12.23
N PRO A 56 7.52 -11.41 12.92
CA PRO A 56 7.93 -12.78 12.65
C PRO A 56 7.22 -13.34 11.40
N THR A 57 7.21 -12.58 10.30
CA THR A 57 6.55 -12.95 9.04
C THR A 57 7.42 -12.58 7.83
N LEU A 58 7.46 -13.47 6.83
CA LEU A 58 8.18 -13.22 5.57
C LEU A 58 7.28 -12.62 4.49
N CYS A 59 5.96 -12.75 4.62
CA CYS A 59 4.99 -12.26 3.65
C CYS A 59 4.57 -10.84 4.03
N TYR A 60 4.94 -9.85 3.21
CA TYR A 60 4.53 -8.45 3.40
C TYR A 60 3.09 -8.22 2.95
N GLU A 61 2.28 -7.55 3.78
CA GLU A 61 0.94 -7.10 3.45
C GLU A 61 0.77 -5.63 3.85
N LEU A 62 0.04 -4.84 3.06
CA LEU A 62 -0.11 -3.39 3.27
C LEU A 62 -0.82 -3.05 4.60
N ASN A 63 -1.72 -3.91 5.06
CA ASN A 63 -2.55 -3.66 6.24
C ASN A 63 -2.55 -4.89 7.16
N PHE A 64 -1.37 -5.23 7.69
CA PHE A 64 -1.26 -6.33 8.65
C PHE A 64 -2.22 -6.15 9.82
N PRO A 65 -2.92 -7.22 10.25
CA PRO A 65 -3.75 -7.16 11.44
C PRO A 65 -2.88 -6.83 12.64
N ARG A 66 -3.28 -5.80 13.40
CA ARG A 66 -2.65 -5.42 14.67
C ARG A 66 -3.56 -5.88 15.79
N SER A 67 -2.98 -6.42 16.86
CA SER A 67 -3.76 -6.74 18.05
C SER A 67 -4.29 -5.44 18.69
N PRO A 68 -5.55 -5.44 19.16
CA PRO A 68 -6.00 -4.40 20.08
C PRO A 68 -5.14 -4.47 21.37
N ARG A 69 -4.85 -3.30 21.95
CA ARG A 69 -4.16 -3.22 23.24
C ARG A 69 -5.13 -3.49 24.38
#